data_AF-A0AAW2X6A1-F1
#
_entry.id   AF-A0AAW2X6A1-F1
#
_cell.length_a   1.000
_cell.length_b   1.000
_cell.length_c   1.000
_cell.angle_alpha   90.00
_cell.angle_beta   90.00
_cell.angle_gamma   90.00
#
_symmetry.space_group_name_H-M   'P 1'
#
loop_
_entity.id
_entity.type
_entity.pdbx_description
1 polymer ?
#
loop_
_entity_poly.entity_id
_entity_poly.type
_entity_poly.pdbx_seq_one_letter_code
_entity_poly.pdbx_strand_id
1 'polypeptide(L)' 'MAKTVPEKKKNIEKLRHEVLKLHSFDHPRMILVSVPLNKKNWIAWSRFMQIALGAKSKLGFIDGSCVKPVTTGEE' A
#
# COMPACT_ATOMS: atom_id res chain seq x y z
N MET A 1 -7.37 16.29 -25.24
CA MET A 1 -6.08 15.58 -25.40
C MET A 1 -6.24 14.15 -24.86
N ALA A 2 -6.42 13.17 -25.76
CA ALA A 2 -6.64 11.78 -25.38
C ALA A 2 -5.31 11.10 -25.08
N LYS A 3 -5.06 10.72 -23.83
CA LYS A 3 -3.91 9.89 -23.47
C LYS A 3 -4.07 8.53 -24.14
N THR A 4 -3.17 8.19 -25.06
CA THR A 4 -3.12 6.91 -25.76
C THR A 4 -2.88 5.78 -24.75
N VAL A 5 -3.56 4.64 -24.95
CA VAL A 5 -3.54 3.45 -24.09
C VAL A 5 -2.13 3.00 -23.60
N PRO A 6 -1.03 3.11 -24.38
CA PRO A 6 0.31 2.73 -23.93
C PRO A 6 0.85 3.58 -22.76
N GLU A 7 0.53 4.88 -22.74
CA GLU A 7 0.97 5.82 -21.70
C GLU A 7 0.34 5.48 -20.34
N LYS A 8 -0.95 5.09 -20.37
CA LYS A 8 -1.67 4.63 -19.17
C LYS A 8 -1.05 3.36 -18.59
N LYS A 9 -0.66 2.40 -19.43
CA LYS A 9 -0.07 1.13 -18.97
C LYS A 9 1.29 1.36 -18.27
N LYS A 10 2.16 2.18 -18.86
CA LYS A 10 3.46 2.55 -18.26
C LYS A 10 3.29 3.26 -16.90
N ASN A 11 2.30 4.13 -16.76
CA ASN A 11 2.01 4.80 -15.50
C ASN A 11 1.52 3.82 -14.42
N ILE A 12 0.70 2.84 -14.77
CA ILE A 12 0.23 1.81 -13.83
C ILE A 12 1.39 0.94 -13.34
N GLU A 13 2.30 0.53 -14.23
CA GLU A 13 3.50 -0.21 -13.81
C GLU A 13 4.43 0.62 -12.95
N LYS A 14 4.64 1.89 -13.29
CA LYS A 14 5.41 2.83 -12.46
C LYS A 14 4.80 2.98 -11.07
N LEU A 15 3.48 3.16 -10.97
CA LEU A 15 2.74 3.21 -9.71
C LEU A 15 2.89 1.91 -8.91
N ARG A 16 2.85 0.74 -9.56
CA ARG A 16 3.07 -0.56 -8.91
C ARG A 16 4.46 -0.68 -8.29
N HIS A 17 5.48 -0.21 -9.00
CA HIS A 17 6.84 -0.21 -8.48
C HIS A 17 7.04 0.81 -7.34
N GLU A 18 6.32 1.92 -7.33
CA GLU A 18 6.40 2.90 -6.23
C GLU A 18 5.73 2.39 -4.94
N VAL A 19 4.59 1.71 -5.02
CA VAL A 19 3.88 1.14 -3.85
C VAL A 19 4.72 0.07 -3.13
N LEU A 20 5.54 -0.67 -3.87
CA LEU A 20 6.40 -1.74 -3.34
C LEU A 20 7.77 -1.26 -2.85
N LYS A 21 8.10 0.03 -3.00
CA LYS A 21 9.38 0.56 -2.49
C LYS A 21 9.34 0.73 -0.98
N LEU A 22 10.36 0.20 -0.33
CA LEU A 22 10.64 0.45 1.08
C LEU A 22 11.26 1.86 1.18
N HIS A 23 10.58 2.78 1.86
CA HIS A 23 11.16 4.08 2.21
C HIS A 23 12.21 3.88 3.30
N SER A 24 13.25 4.72 3.36
CA SER A 24 14.32 4.60 4.39
C SER A 24 13.82 4.70 5.83
N PHE A 25 12.60 5.21 6.03
CA PHE A 25 11.93 5.30 7.32
C PHE A 25 11.03 4.10 7.64
N ASP A 26 10.79 3.21 6.67
CA ASP A 26 9.97 2.02 6.88
C ASP A 26 10.75 0.96 7.65
N HIS A 27 10.23 0.56 8.81
CA HIS A 27 10.85 -0.48 9.63
C HIS A 27 9.79 -1.40 10.25
N PRO A 28 10.11 -2.67 10.56
CA PRO A 28 9.14 -3.64 11.08
C PRO A 28 8.46 -3.24 12.39
N ARG A 29 9.12 -2.41 13.20
CA ARG A 29 8.58 -1.89 14.48
C ARG A 29 7.75 -0.61 14.35
N MET A 30 7.39 -0.20 13.13
CA MET A 30 6.62 1.03 12.93
C MET A 30 5.19 0.85 13.41
N ILE A 31 4.76 1.70 14.33
CA ILE A 31 3.39 1.75 14.81
C ILE A 31 2.59 2.64 13.86
N LEU A 32 1.72 2.02 13.04
CA LEU A 32 0.84 2.77 12.11
C LEU A 32 -0.33 3.44 12.84
N VAL A 33 -0.87 2.78 13.86
CA VAL A 33 -1.94 3.29 14.73
C VAL A 33 -1.61 2.89 16.16
N SER A 34 -1.56 3.86 17.07
CA SER A 34 -1.21 3.64 18.47
C SER A 34 -2.30 2.88 19.25
N VAL A 35 -3.56 3.04 18.85
CA VAL A 35 -4.71 2.36 19.45
C VAL A 35 -4.81 0.93 18.90
N PRO A 36 -4.72 -0.11 19.75
CA PRO A 36 -4.89 -1.50 19.29
C PRO A 36 -6.30 -1.78 18.77
N LEU A 37 -6.42 -2.66 17.77
CA LEU A 37 -7.71 -3.12 17.28
C LEU A 37 -8.43 -3.95 18.35
N ASN A 38 -9.72 -3.69 18.54
CA ASN A 38 -10.61 -4.47 19.38
C ASN A 38 -12.00 -4.61 18.74
N LYS A 39 -12.90 -5.35 19.40
CA LYS A 39 -14.25 -5.65 18.88
C LYS A 39 -15.14 -4.41 18.67
N LYS A 40 -14.85 -3.30 19.33
CA LYS A 40 -15.71 -2.10 19.36
C LYS A 40 -15.17 -0.94 18.52
N ASN A 41 -13.87 -0.91 18.22
CA ASN A 41 -13.21 0.25 17.60
C ASN A 41 -12.89 0.08 16.11
N TRP A 42 -13.40 -0.97 15.44
CA TRP A 42 -13.10 -1.27 14.04
C TRP A 42 -13.28 -0.06 13.11
N ILE A 43 -14.38 0.68 13.22
CA ILE A 43 -14.67 1.82 12.32
C ILE A 43 -13.60 2.91 12.46
N ALA A 44 -13.25 3.29 13.69
CA ALA A 44 -12.23 4.31 13.93
C ALA A 44 -10.84 3.79 13.56
N TRP A 45 -10.52 2.56 13.95
CA TRP A 45 -9.22 1.93 13.71
C TRP A 45 -8.93 1.75 12.22
N SER A 46 -9.90 1.24 11.44
CA SER A 46 -9.75 1.05 9.99
C SER A 46 -9.54 2.37 9.26
N ARG A 47 -10.25 3.43 9.65
CA ARG A 47 -10.02 4.79 9.13
C ARG A 47 -8.61 5.28 9.43
N PHE A 48 -8.13 5.11 10.66
CA PHE A 48 -6.76 5.52 11.00
C PHE A 48 -5.71 4.71 10.26
N MET A 49 -5.91 3.40 10.06
CA MET A 49 -5.00 2.59 9.23
C MET A 49 -4.98 3.04 7.78
N GLN A 50 -6.14 3.34 7.19
CA GLN A 50 -6.21 3.88 5.83
C GLN A 50 -5.47 5.22 5.72
N ILE A 51 -5.62 6.13 6.69
CA ILE A 51 -4.89 7.40 6.70
C ILE A 51 -3.38 7.17 6.81
N ALA A 52 -2.94 6.33 7.75
CA ALA A 52 -1.52 6.03 7.96
C ALA A 52 -0.87 5.39 6.72
N LEU A 53 -1.56 4.45 6.07
CA LEU A 53 -1.09 3.84 4.83
C LEU A 53 -1.16 4.80 3.65
N GLY A 54 -2.20 5.65 3.57
CA GLY A 54 -2.38 6.66 2.53
C GLY A 54 -1.26 7.70 2.54
N ALA A 55 -0.87 8.19 3.72
CA ALA A 55 0.28 9.08 3.89
C ALA A 55 1.60 8.49 3.39
N LYS A 56 1.65 7.16 3.24
CA LYS A 56 2.82 6.40 2.78
C LYS A 56 2.68 5.87 1.36
N SER A 57 1.58 6.18 0.66
CA SER A 57 1.24 5.60 -0.65
C SER A 57 1.16 4.06 -0.63
N LYS A 58 0.69 3.48 0.48
CA LYS A 58 0.65 2.04 0.76
C LYS A 58 -0.76 1.46 0.89
N LEU A 59 -1.79 2.20 0.46
CA LEU A 59 -3.19 1.71 0.46
C LEU A 59 -3.37 0.44 -0.37
N GLY A 60 -2.51 0.24 -1.38
CA GLY A 60 -2.54 -0.93 -2.24
C GLY A 60 -2.48 -2.27 -1.52
N PHE A 61 -1.90 -2.31 -0.31
CA PHE A 61 -1.80 -3.54 0.49
C PHE A 61 -3.11 -3.97 1.13
N ILE A 62 -4.08 -3.06 1.30
CA ILE A 62 -5.36 -3.36 1.94
C ILE A 62 -6.54 -3.37 0.96
N ASP A 63 -6.45 -2.63 -0.15
CA ASP A 63 -7.51 -2.58 -1.17
C ASP A 63 -7.35 -3.61 -2.28
N GLY A 64 -6.23 -4.35 -2.30
CA GLY A 64 -5.93 -5.39 -3.29
C GLY A 64 -5.43 -4.87 -4.64
N SER A 65 -5.20 -3.57 -4.78
CA SER A 65 -4.58 -3.00 -6.00
C SER A 65 -3.09 -3.33 -6.11
N CYS A 66 -2.44 -3.67 -5.00
CA CYS A 66 -1.08 -4.21 -4.99
C CYS A 66 -1.10 -5.72 -5.30
N VAL A 67 -0.47 -6.10 -6.41
CA VAL A 67 -0.31 -7.50 -6.79
C VAL A 67 0.79 -8.12 -5.92
N LYS A 68 0.50 -9.25 -5.28
CA LYS A 68 1.50 -10.02 -4.54
C LYS A 68 2.67 -10.36 -5.47
N PRO A 69 3.93 -10.11 -5.09
CA PRO A 69 5.06 -10.53 -5.91
C PRO A 69 5.01 -12.05 -6.10
N VAL A 70 5.32 -12.51 -7.30
CA VAL A 70 5.52 -13.94 -7.56
C VAL A 70 6.71 -14.36 -6.70
N THR A 71 6.48 -15.27 -5.77
CA THR A 71 7.55 -15.95 -5.05
C THR A 71 8.28 -16.81 -6.06
N THR A 72 9.32 -16.29 -6.69
CA THR A 72 10.34 -17.13 -7.30
C THR A 72 11.04 -17.81 -6.13
N GLY A 73 10.46 -18.92 -5.66
CA GLY A 73 11.13 -19.84 -4.76
C GLY A 73 12.17 -20.58 -5.57
N GLU A 74 13.37 -20.02 -5.61
CA GLU A 74 14.58 -20.82 -5.63
C GLU A 74 15.15 -20.75 -4.21
N GLU A 75 15.25 -21.95 -3.62
CA GLU A 75 15.71 -22.33 -2.27
C GLU A 75 14.67 -22.36 -1.12
#